data_AF-A0A819CFF7-F1
#
_entry.id   AF-A0A819CFF7-F1
#
_cell.length_a   1.000
_cell.length_b   1.000
_cell.length_c   1.000
_cell.angle_alpha   90.00
_cell.angle_beta   90.00
_cell.angle_gamma   90.00
#
_symmetry.space_group_name_H-M   'P 1'
#
loop_
_entity.id
_entity.type
_entity.pdbx_description
1 polymer ?
#
loop_
_entity_poly.entity_id
_entity_poly.type
_entity_poly.pdbx_seq_one_letter_code
_entity_poly.pdbx_strand_id
1 'polypeptide(L)'
;MFNKEWKLNEYLTYILLTLVFLSSWTDINGIFTELPQIVLTQPEGWKLGTYIGLVASMSNIAPLILVFSKCIFRKQSLNVIPINYIVIIIGMSSCLLLVFFWSNTTYIYNRNRSLALFILTFFLALLDCTSMVTFSHYMTRFRREFTSALFLGESLTMVIPSLLAMMQGNGQLTCVPSSNNNTTIAIYKTARFSVSIYFLCIFFILAVSFIAFVLLQWTKIAQTSSQDATKEPMMLETNNENTMNIMIDSDSTIKSQRHKLTPLLYLLLLSGSAYTSSIIFGMVFSISAYVLMPYGHQIFYLGTILSPWMFSLVWLFGTIKPFIAKRYLLLLIILGSITFSFELTLAFRSPCPPLINTMKGNVLILVIWLSTFLLLGYPRLVIANYVRLHSSNGMFWFGANVQFGALMGSIVAYLLVETFSLFKEQLPCEKIQC
;
A
#
# COMPACT_ATOMS: atom_id res chain seq x y z
N MET A 1 13.96 -25.77 14.86
CA MET A 1 14.29 -24.64 15.75
C MET A 1 12.99 -24.01 16.30
N PHE A 2 12.14 -24.81 16.96
CA PHE A 2 10.88 -24.34 17.55
C PHE A 2 10.59 -25.17 18.80
N ASN A 3 11.00 -24.67 19.96
CA ASN A 3 10.36 -24.99 21.25
C ASN A 3 10.81 -23.98 22.31
N LYS A 4 10.38 -22.73 22.13
CA LYS A 4 10.35 -21.77 23.22
C LYS A 4 8.89 -21.44 23.42
N GLU A 5 8.32 -21.90 24.52
CA GLU A 5 6.96 -21.51 24.92
C GLU A 5 7.00 -20.03 25.28
N TRP A 6 6.17 -19.24 24.61
CA TRP A 6 6.08 -17.81 24.89
C TRP A 6 5.26 -17.62 26.17
N LYS A 7 5.66 -16.67 27.00
CA LYS A 7 4.85 -16.27 28.16
C LYS A 7 3.62 -15.50 27.68
N LEU A 8 2.54 -15.49 28.47
CA LEU A 8 1.31 -14.76 28.14
C LEU A 8 1.58 -13.30 27.75
N ASN A 9 2.44 -12.59 28.48
CA ASN A 9 2.81 -11.20 28.17
C ASN A 9 3.52 -11.05 26.82
N GLU A 10 4.27 -12.06 26.38
CA GLU A 10 4.92 -12.06 25.07
C GLU A 10 3.88 -12.26 23.96
N TYR A 11 2.91 -13.17 24.14
CA TYR A 11 1.78 -13.28 23.20
C TYR A 11 0.94 -12.00 23.13
N LEU A 12 0.63 -11.38 24.28
CA LEU A 12 -0.09 -10.11 24.32
C LEU A 12 0.70 -8.99 23.65
N THR A 13 2.02 -8.92 23.89
CA THR A 13 2.88 -7.95 23.19
C THR A 13 2.81 -8.15 21.68
N TYR A 14 2.88 -9.40 21.21
CA TYR A 14 2.80 -9.72 19.79
C TYR A 14 1.50 -9.20 19.16
N ILE A 15 0.36 -9.53 19.78
CA ILE A 15 -0.96 -9.12 19.30
C ILE A 15 -1.07 -7.60 19.29
N LEU A 16 -0.69 -6.93 20.38
CA LEU A 16 -0.74 -5.47 20.45
C LEU A 16 0.15 -4.82 19.39
N LEU A 17 1.35 -5.35 19.15
CA LEU A 17 2.25 -4.86 18.10
C LEU A 17 1.65 -5.03 16.70
N THR A 18 0.99 -6.16 16.43
CA THR A 18 0.24 -6.35 15.18
C THR A 18 -0.90 -5.35 15.05
N LEU A 19 -1.67 -5.11 16.12
CA LEU A 19 -2.78 -4.15 16.12
C LEU A 19 -2.30 -2.71 15.90
N VAL A 20 -1.18 -2.31 16.49
CA VAL A 20 -0.59 -0.97 16.26
C VAL A 20 -0.28 -0.75 14.78
N PHE A 21 0.19 -1.80 14.09
CA PHE A 21 0.54 -1.67 12.69
C PHE A 21 -0.68 -1.56 11.77
N LEU A 22 -1.91 -1.82 12.26
CA LEU A 22 -3.13 -1.62 11.47
C LEU A 22 -3.32 -0.15 11.07
N SER A 23 -2.81 0.81 11.83
CA SER A 23 -2.91 2.24 11.45
C SER A 23 -1.84 2.70 10.48
N SER A 24 -1.19 1.80 9.75
CA SER A 24 -0.10 2.17 8.83
C SER A 24 -0.55 2.46 7.40
N TRP A 25 -1.56 1.73 6.91
CA TRP A 25 -2.06 1.84 5.52
C TRP A 25 -3.54 1.49 5.38
N THR A 26 -4.23 1.05 6.45
CA THR A 26 -5.60 0.50 6.37
C THR A 26 -6.58 1.51 5.77
N ASP A 27 -6.38 2.78 6.05
CA ASP A 27 -7.12 3.92 5.53
C ASP A 27 -6.90 4.16 4.03
N ILE A 28 -5.68 4.37 3.55
CA ILE A 28 -5.43 4.57 2.10
C ILE A 28 -5.81 3.33 1.29
N ASN A 29 -5.46 2.14 1.78
CA ASN A 29 -5.89 0.88 1.17
C ASN A 29 -7.42 0.77 1.16
N GLY A 30 -8.06 1.25 2.22
CA GLY A 30 -9.50 1.32 2.34
C GLY A 30 -10.13 2.23 1.29
N ILE A 31 -9.55 3.40 1.03
CA ILE A 31 -10.02 4.33 -0.02
C ILE A 31 -9.91 3.69 -1.40
N PHE A 32 -8.79 3.03 -1.73
CA PHE A 32 -8.65 2.34 -3.02
C PHE A 32 -9.57 1.13 -3.16
N THR A 33 -9.82 0.40 -2.07
CA THR A 33 -10.77 -0.72 -2.06
C THR A 33 -12.20 -0.22 -2.29
N GLU A 34 -12.55 0.92 -1.71
CA GLU A 34 -13.88 1.54 -1.79
C GLU A 34 -14.09 2.38 -3.06
N LEU A 35 -13.03 2.55 -3.87
CA LEU A 35 -13.05 3.31 -5.12
C LEU A 35 -14.22 2.96 -6.05
N PRO A 36 -14.65 1.69 -6.24
CA PRO A 36 -15.83 1.37 -7.02
C PRO A 36 -17.11 2.06 -6.54
N GLN A 37 -17.31 2.21 -5.23
CA GLN A 37 -18.50 2.89 -4.71
C GLN A 37 -18.37 4.41 -4.82
N ILE A 38 -17.17 4.95 -4.59
CA ILE A 38 -16.93 6.40 -4.59
C ILE A 38 -17.02 6.96 -6.03
N VAL A 39 -16.40 6.28 -7.00
CA VAL A 39 -16.38 6.68 -8.43
C VAL A 39 -17.77 6.92 -9.00
N LEU A 40 -18.78 6.19 -8.53
CA LEU A 40 -20.15 6.31 -9.03
C LEU A 40 -20.82 7.65 -8.69
N THR A 41 -20.39 8.31 -7.61
CA THR A 41 -21.07 9.49 -7.07
C THR A 41 -20.25 10.77 -7.17
N GLN A 42 -18.93 10.66 -7.28
CA GLN A 42 -18.06 11.83 -7.32
C GLN A 42 -17.96 12.44 -8.73
N PRO A 43 -17.85 13.78 -8.83
CA PRO A 43 -17.83 14.50 -10.10
C PRO A 43 -16.64 14.16 -11.01
N GLU A 44 -15.56 13.59 -10.49
CA GLU A 44 -14.40 13.19 -11.28
C GLU A 44 -14.60 11.92 -12.10
N GLY A 45 -15.64 11.11 -11.81
CA GLY A 45 -15.93 9.88 -12.54
C GLY A 45 -14.71 8.95 -12.57
N TRP A 46 -14.35 8.44 -13.76
CA TRP A 46 -13.27 7.46 -13.89
C TRP A 46 -11.89 8.06 -13.64
N LYS A 47 -11.76 9.39 -13.61
CA LYS A 47 -10.52 10.09 -13.29
C LYS A 47 -10.20 10.07 -11.80
N LEU A 48 -11.17 9.75 -10.94
CA LEU A 48 -11.04 9.85 -9.49
C LEU A 48 -9.83 9.06 -8.96
N GLY A 49 -9.64 7.83 -9.44
CA GLY A 49 -8.51 6.98 -9.04
C GLY A 49 -7.16 7.66 -9.31
N THR A 50 -7.03 8.33 -10.44
CA THR A 50 -5.82 9.08 -10.82
C THR A 50 -5.55 10.28 -9.92
N TYR A 51 -6.58 11.03 -9.52
CA TYR A 51 -6.41 12.13 -8.57
C TYR A 51 -6.00 11.63 -7.19
N ILE A 52 -6.66 10.59 -6.68
CA ILE A 52 -6.33 9.96 -5.39
C ILE A 52 -4.89 9.42 -5.43
N GLY A 53 -4.50 8.72 -6.49
CA GLY A 53 -3.14 8.20 -6.68
C GLY A 53 -2.07 9.29 -6.70
N LEU A 54 -2.30 10.39 -7.44
CA LEU A 54 -1.38 11.52 -7.47
C LEU A 54 -1.25 12.18 -6.09
N VAL A 55 -2.38 12.47 -5.43
CA VAL A 55 -2.41 13.10 -4.11
C VAL A 55 -1.69 12.22 -3.07
N ALA A 56 -1.98 10.91 -3.04
CA ALA A 56 -1.31 9.98 -2.16
C ALA A 56 0.21 9.92 -2.41
N SER A 57 0.61 10.02 -3.68
CA SER A 57 2.04 9.99 -4.05
C SER A 57 2.77 11.29 -3.72
N MET A 58 2.09 12.45 -3.75
CA MET A 58 2.66 13.74 -3.32
C MET A 58 2.99 13.75 -1.82
N SER A 59 2.28 12.94 -1.03
CA SER A 59 2.53 12.76 0.40
C SER A 59 3.87 12.08 0.73
N ASN A 60 4.59 11.56 -0.27
CA ASN A 60 5.97 11.06 -0.11
C ASN A 60 6.98 12.12 0.33
N ILE A 61 6.58 13.39 0.40
CA ILE A 61 7.36 14.46 1.02
C ILE A 61 7.62 14.22 2.52
N ALA A 62 6.72 13.51 3.23
CA ALA A 62 6.86 13.28 4.67
C ALA A 62 8.13 12.49 5.04
N PRO A 63 8.41 11.31 4.43
CA PRO A 63 9.67 10.62 4.64
C PRO A 63 10.90 11.47 4.31
N LEU A 64 10.84 12.29 3.25
CA LEU A 64 11.95 13.19 2.88
C LEU A 64 12.22 14.23 3.97
N ILE A 65 11.16 14.82 4.54
CA ILE A 65 11.27 15.77 5.65
C ILE A 65 11.91 15.09 6.86
N LEU A 66 11.47 13.89 7.25
CA LEU A 66 12.03 13.16 8.40
C LEU A 66 13.51 12.82 8.22
N VAL A 67 13.89 12.39 7.02
CA VAL A 67 15.29 12.09 6.68
C VAL A 67 16.13 13.36 6.73
N PHE A 68 15.63 14.44 6.13
CA PHE A 68 16.32 15.72 6.08
C PHE A 68 16.51 16.30 7.49
N SER A 69 15.48 16.23 8.33
CA SER A 69 15.57 16.57 9.75
C SER A 69 16.64 15.74 10.45
N LYS A 70 16.68 14.42 10.25
CA LYS A 70 17.71 13.56 10.85
C LYS A 70 19.13 13.92 10.38
N CYS A 71 19.30 14.28 9.11
CA CYS A 71 20.57 14.72 8.54
C CYS A 71 21.04 16.06 9.13
N ILE A 72 20.12 17.03 9.30
CA ILE A 72 20.42 18.35 9.88
C ILE A 72 20.74 18.24 11.37
N PHE A 73 19.90 17.53 12.12
CA PHE A 73 20.01 17.50 13.58
C PHE A 73 21.06 16.50 14.11
N ARG A 74 21.72 15.73 13.22
CA ARG A 74 22.93 14.84 13.28
C ARG A 74 23.34 14.13 14.58
N LYS A 75 22.65 14.28 15.71
CA LYS A 75 23.05 13.81 17.05
C LYS A 75 21.91 13.48 18.01
N GLN A 76 20.64 13.75 17.70
CA GLN A 76 19.52 13.33 18.56
C GLN A 76 18.89 12.02 18.09
N SER A 77 18.79 11.05 19.00
CA SER A 77 17.93 9.89 18.83
C SER A 77 16.48 10.37 18.75
N LEU A 78 15.85 10.23 17.58
CA LEU A 78 14.45 10.58 17.39
C LEU A 78 13.59 9.74 18.34
N ASN A 79 12.92 10.41 19.28
CA ASN A 79 11.88 9.79 20.09
C ASN A 79 10.67 9.56 19.19
N VAL A 80 10.52 8.31 18.71
CA VAL A 80 9.43 7.94 17.81
C VAL A 80 8.07 7.80 18.50
N ILE A 81 8.03 7.70 19.83
CA ILE A 81 6.76 7.53 20.57
C ILE A 81 5.82 8.73 20.36
N PRO A 82 6.22 10.00 20.61
CA PRO A 82 5.34 11.15 20.38
C PRO A 82 4.91 11.27 18.90
N ILE A 83 5.80 10.94 17.98
CA ILE A 83 5.50 10.97 16.54
C ILE A 83 4.39 9.95 16.21
N ASN A 84 4.50 8.73 16.73
CA ASN A 84 3.47 7.70 16.53
C ASN A 84 2.11 8.11 17.10
N TYR A 85 2.08 8.77 18.27
CA TYR A 85 0.84 9.34 18.81
C TYR A 85 0.21 10.36 17.86
N ILE A 86 1.01 11.31 17.38
CA ILE A 86 0.56 12.35 16.44
C ILE A 86 0.02 11.71 15.15
N VAL A 87 0.76 10.74 14.60
CA VAL A 87 0.39 10.05 13.36
C VAL A 87 -0.97 9.35 13.49
N ILE A 88 -1.16 8.56 14.55
CA ILE A 88 -2.41 7.82 14.73
C ILE A 88 -3.58 8.77 15.00
N ILE A 89 -3.40 9.81 15.82
CA ILE A 89 -4.47 10.76 16.16
C ILE A 89 -4.92 11.56 14.93
N ILE A 90 -3.98 12.06 14.12
CA ILE A 90 -4.35 12.80 12.91
C ILE A 90 -4.99 11.83 11.90
N GLY A 91 -4.50 10.59 11.77
CA GLY A 91 -5.10 9.58 10.89
C GLY A 91 -6.55 9.26 11.30
N MET A 92 -6.79 9.02 12.58
CA MET A 92 -8.13 8.86 13.15
C MET A 92 -9.02 10.07 12.87
N SER A 93 -8.50 11.28 13.08
CA SER A 93 -9.25 12.52 12.86
C SER A 93 -9.62 12.70 11.38
N SER A 94 -8.68 12.50 10.46
CA SER A 94 -8.92 12.57 9.01
C SER A 94 -9.92 11.51 8.55
N CYS A 95 -9.81 10.28 9.07
CA CYS A 95 -10.73 9.19 8.74
C CYS A 95 -12.15 9.47 9.28
N LEU A 96 -12.27 10.02 10.50
CA LEU A 96 -13.56 10.45 11.04
C LEU A 96 -14.17 11.59 10.22
N LEU A 97 -13.37 12.55 9.78
CA LEU A 97 -13.82 13.62 8.89
C LEU A 97 -14.30 13.07 7.54
N LEU A 98 -13.66 12.03 7.00
CA LEU A 98 -14.12 11.39 5.77
C LEU A 98 -15.55 10.85 5.90
N VAL A 99 -15.95 10.33 7.06
CA VAL A 99 -17.33 9.84 7.29
C VAL A 99 -18.39 10.88 6.90
N PHE A 100 -18.12 12.16 7.20
CA PHE A 100 -19.05 13.27 6.96
C PHE A 100 -18.80 14.00 5.64
N PHE A 101 -17.54 14.11 5.22
CA PHE A 101 -17.14 15.02 4.15
C PHE A 101 -16.74 14.33 2.84
N TRP A 102 -16.73 12.99 2.76
CA TRP A 102 -16.31 12.27 1.55
C TRP A 102 -17.15 12.61 0.32
N SER A 103 -18.46 12.87 0.48
CA SER A 103 -19.39 13.19 -0.61
C SER A 103 -19.50 14.68 -0.92
N ASN A 104 -18.82 15.55 -0.15
CA ASN A 104 -18.97 16.99 -0.29
C ASN A 104 -18.16 17.49 -1.50
N THR A 105 -18.87 18.11 -2.45
CA THR A 105 -18.27 18.72 -3.64
C THR A 105 -18.16 20.23 -3.48
N THR A 106 -17.04 20.77 -3.93
CA THR A 106 -16.77 22.22 -3.96
C THR A 106 -16.57 22.67 -5.41
N TYR A 107 -17.07 23.85 -5.75
CA TYR A 107 -16.94 24.39 -7.11
C TYR A 107 -15.62 25.15 -7.28
N ILE A 108 -14.70 24.63 -8.10
CA ILE A 108 -13.39 25.22 -8.40
C ILE A 108 -13.13 25.16 -9.91
N TYR A 109 -12.57 26.23 -10.49
CA TYR A 109 -12.22 26.32 -11.93
C TYR A 109 -13.36 25.83 -12.85
N ASN A 110 -14.58 26.33 -12.61
CA ASN A 110 -15.77 26.03 -13.40
C ASN A 110 -16.21 24.54 -13.38
N ARG A 111 -15.75 23.74 -12.41
CA ARG A 111 -16.11 22.32 -12.24
C ARG A 111 -16.33 21.99 -10.76
N ASN A 112 -17.25 21.07 -10.48
CA ASN A 112 -17.36 20.47 -9.14
C ASN A 112 -16.18 19.53 -8.91
N ARG A 113 -15.55 19.64 -7.73
CA ARG A 113 -14.41 18.83 -7.34
C ARG A 113 -14.57 18.31 -5.92
N SER A 114 -14.08 17.10 -5.68
CA SER A 114 -14.13 16.39 -4.40
C SER A 114 -12.96 16.80 -3.49
N LEU A 115 -12.80 18.10 -3.24
CA LEU A 115 -11.63 18.63 -2.53
C LEU A 115 -11.48 18.08 -1.11
N ALA A 116 -12.59 17.93 -0.38
CA ALA A 116 -12.55 17.40 0.97
C ALA A 116 -11.95 15.99 0.97
N LEU A 117 -12.41 15.13 0.05
CA LEU A 117 -11.87 13.80 -0.17
C LEU A 117 -10.37 13.85 -0.47
N PHE A 118 -9.92 14.73 -1.39
CA PHE A 118 -8.50 14.84 -1.75
C PHE A 118 -7.62 15.33 -0.59
N ILE A 119 -8.03 16.38 0.13
CA ILE A 119 -7.27 16.92 1.26
C ILE A 119 -7.16 15.88 2.38
N LEU A 120 -8.25 15.20 2.71
CA LEU A 120 -8.24 14.17 3.76
C LEU A 120 -7.39 12.96 3.33
N THR A 121 -7.49 12.54 2.05
CA THR A 121 -6.63 11.50 1.47
C THR A 121 -5.15 11.89 1.54
N PHE A 122 -4.81 13.15 1.24
CA PHE A 122 -3.44 13.65 1.34
C PHE A 122 -2.88 13.47 2.75
N PHE A 123 -3.64 13.87 3.77
CA PHE A 123 -3.22 13.72 5.16
C PHE A 123 -3.09 12.25 5.57
N LEU A 124 -4.02 11.38 5.19
CA LEU A 124 -3.91 9.94 5.47
C LEU A 124 -2.64 9.37 4.82
N ALA A 125 -2.40 9.63 3.54
CA ALA A 125 -1.19 9.18 2.85
C ALA A 125 0.12 9.75 3.43
N LEU A 126 0.10 11.00 3.92
CA LEU A 126 1.25 11.64 4.56
C LEU A 126 1.63 10.92 5.86
N LEU A 127 0.62 10.52 6.62
CA LEU A 127 0.76 9.81 7.88
C LEU A 127 1.14 8.36 7.67
N ASP A 128 0.61 7.70 6.64
CA ASP A 128 0.97 6.33 6.25
C ASP A 128 2.43 6.22 5.82
N CYS A 129 2.89 7.16 4.98
CA CYS A 129 4.28 7.22 4.58
C CYS A 129 5.21 7.47 5.78
N THR A 130 4.76 8.27 6.75
CA THR A 130 5.49 8.52 8.00
C THR A 130 5.52 7.30 8.92
N SER A 131 4.36 6.66 9.09
CA SER A 131 4.15 5.54 10.03
C SER A 131 5.04 4.35 9.68
N MET A 132 5.23 4.05 8.39
CA MET A 132 6.14 3.00 7.94
C MET A 132 7.57 3.20 8.43
N VAL A 133 8.05 4.44 8.48
CA VAL A 133 9.39 4.77 8.96
C VAL A 133 9.43 4.71 10.49
N THR A 134 8.44 5.29 11.16
CA THR A 134 8.45 5.44 12.62
C THR A 134 8.10 4.14 13.34
N PHE A 135 7.19 3.33 12.81
CA PHE A 135 6.84 1.99 13.34
C PHE A 135 7.99 1.01 13.16
N SER A 136 8.66 1.02 12.00
CA SER A 136 9.87 0.21 11.79
C SER A 136 10.97 0.57 12.79
N HIS A 137 11.16 1.86 13.06
CA HIS A 137 12.10 2.31 14.09
C HIS A 137 11.62 1.96 15.50
N TYR A 138 10.33 2.03 15.79
CA TYR A 138 9.75 1.61 17.07
C TYR A 138 9.99 0.12 17.35
N MET A 139 9.95 -0.72 16.30
CA MET A 139 10.22 -2.17 16.42
C MET A 139 11.64 -2.51 16.84
N THR A 140 12.61 -1.62 16.62
CA THR A 140 13.99 -1.82 17.09
C THR A 140 14.10 -1.93 18.62
N ARG A 141 13.09 -1.45 19.36
CA ARG A 141 13.04 -1.54 20.82
C ARG A 141 12.63 -2.91 21.34
N PHE A 142 12.09 -3.78 20.49
CA PHE A 142 11.61 -5.11 20.84
C PHE A 142 12.57 -6.18 20.33
N ARG A 143 12.59 -7.34 20.97
CA ARG A 143 13.42 -8.46 20.50
C ARG A 143 13.02 -8.88 19.07
N ARG A 144 13.98 -9.44 18.32
CA ARG A 144 13.85 -9.66 16.87
C ARG A 144 12.68 -10.57 16.48
N GLU A 145 12.25 -11.46 17.38
CA GLU A 145 11.14 -12.40 17.19
C GLU A 145 9.81 -11.68 16.92
N PHE A 146 9.64 -10.48 17.48
CA PHE A 146 8.44 -9.65 17.29
C PHE A 146 8.38 -8.92 15.94
N THR A 147 9.48 -8.92 15.15
CA THR A 147 9.46 -8.32 13.80
C THR A 147 8.40 -8.98 12.91
N SER A 148 8.08 -10.26 13.15
CA SER A 148 7.01 -10.94 12.42
C SER A 148 5.61 -10.35 12.66
N ALA A 149 5.38 -9.71 13.82
CA ALA A 149 4.12 -9.04 14.13
C ALA A 149 3.85 -7.84 13.20
N LEU A 150 4.92 -7.13 12.79
CA LEU A 150 4.85 -6.02 11.83
C LEU A 150 4.39 -6.51 10.46
N PHE A 151 4.97 -7.59 9.96
CA PHE A 151 4.59 -8.17 8.67
C PHE A 151 3.17 -8.73 8.66
N LEU A 152 2.73 -9.32 9.78
CA LEU A 152 1.34 -9.73 9.94
C LEU A 152 0.40 -8.52 9.87
N GLY A 153 0.73 -7.43 10.58
CA GLY A 153 -0.03 -6.20 10.53
C GLY A 153 -0.10 -5.59 9.13
N GLU A 154 1.02 -5.56 8.39
CA GLU A 154 1.08 -5.09 7.00
C GLU A 154 0.17 -5.90 6.08
N SER A 155 0.07 -7.20 6.31
CA SER A 155 -0.84 -8.06 5.55
C SER A 155 -2.31 -7.76 5.88
N LEU A 156 -2.61 -7.49 7.15
CA LEU A 156 -3.97 -7.19 7.61
C LEU A 156 -4.48 -5.83 7.13
N THR A 157 -3.61 -4.83 6.94
CA THR A 157 -4.01 -3.50 6.43
C THR A 157 -4.55 -3.54 5.00
N MET A 158 -4.23 -4.60 4.25
CA MET A 158 -4.75 -4.87 2.90
C MET A 158 -6.03 -5.70 2.97
N VAL A 159 -6.04 -6.76 3.78
CA VAL A 159 -7.12 -7.75 3.84
C VAL A 159 -8.37 -7.22 4.54
N ILE A 160 -8.22 -6.48 5.65
CA ILE A 160 -9.35 -6.02 6.45
C ILE A 160 -10.27 -5.08 5.64
N PRO A 161 -9.76 -4.03 4.94
CA PRO A 161 -10.62 -3.21 4.11
C PRO A 161 -11.31 -4.00 2.98
N SER A 162 -10.61 -4.94 2.35
CA SER A 162 -11.21 -5.82 1.34
C SER A 162 -12.35 -6.67 1.90
N LEU A 163 -12.20 -7.23 3.11
CA LEU A 163 -13.28 -7.96 3.78
C LEU A 163 -14.47 -7.04 4.11
N LEU A 164 -14.22 -5.82 4.57
CA LEU A 164 -15.28 -4.84 4.81
C LEU A 164 -16.05 -4.50 3.53
N ALA A 165 -15.35 -4.27 2.41
CA ALA A 165 -15.96 -4.00 1.12
C ALA A 165 -16.71 -5.22 0.54
N MET A 166 -16.24 -6.44 0.84
CA MET A 166 -16.99 -7.68 0.56
C MET A 166 -18.29 -7.76 1.38
N MET A 167 -18.24 -7.41 2.67
CA MET A 167 -19.41 -7.38 3.53
C MET A 167 -20.42 -6.32 3.08
N GLN A 168 -19.93 -5.15 2.66
CA GLN A 168 -20.72 -4.05 2.09
C GLN A 168 -21.41 -4.49 0.80
N GLY A 169 -20.71 -5.25 -0.03
CA GLY A 169 -21.19 -5.71 -1.32
C GLY A 169 -21.07 -4.65 -2.41
N ASN A 170 -21.56 -4.99 -3.60
CA ASN A 170 -21.44 -4.13 -4.76
C ASN A 170 -22.69 -3.25 -4.95
N GLY A 171 -22.51 -1.93 -5.02
CA GLY A 171 -23.50 -1.01 -5.58
C GLY A 171 -23.83 -1.34 -7.03
N GLN A 172 -25.06 -1.11 -7.47
CA GLN A 172 -25.49 -1.37 -8.84
C GLN A 172 -25.94 -0.09 -9.53
N LEU A 173 -25.46 0.13 -10.75
CA LEU A 173 -25.99 1.16 -11.65
C LEU A 173 -27.18 0.58 -12.43
N THR A 174 -28.35 1.17 -12.27
CA THR A 174 -29.55 0.80 -13.03
C THR A 174 -30.03 1.98 -13.86
N CYS A 175 -30.30 1.74 -15.14
CA CYS A 175 -30.77 2.77 -16.06
C CYS A 175 -32.27 2.64 -16.23
N VAL A 176 -33.01 3.63 -15.72
CA VAL A 176 -34.49 3.63 -15.76
C VAL A 176 -34.94 4.71 -16.74
N PRO A 177 -35.96 4.47 -17.58
CA PRO A 177 -36.52 5.50 -18.44
C PRO A 177 -37.07 6.67 -17.61
N SER A 178 -36.70 7.89 -17.99
CA SER A 178 -37.26 9.11 -17.41
C SER A 178 -38.73 9.25 -17.78
N SER A 179 -39.55 9.82 -16.89
CA SER A 179 -40.97 10.11 -17.13
C SER A 179 -41.21 10.98 -18.39
N ASN A 180 -40.19 11.69 -18.85
CA ASN A 180 -40.19 12.46 -20.11
C ASN A 180 -39.56 11.66 -21.28
N ASN A 181 -39.91 10.38 -21.44
CA ASN A 181 -39.79 9.44 -22.58
C ASN A 181 -38.61 9.45 -23.59
N ASN A 182 -37.59 10.30 -23.47
CA ASN A 182 -36.45 10.37 -24.40
C ASN A 182 -35.08 10.28 -23.70
N THR A 183 -35.04 10.15 -22.36
CA THR A 183 -33.77 10.05 -21.61
C THR A 183 -33.82 8.92 -20.60
N THR A 184 -32.73 8.18 -20.46
CA THR A 184 -32.52 7.20 -19.38
C THR A 184 -31.74 7.84 -18.25
N ILE A 185 -32.22 7.71 -17.02
CA ILE A 185 -31.57 8.25 -15.84
C ILE A 185 -30.82 7.13 -15.13
N ALA A 186 -29.59 7.43 -14.68
CA ALA A 186 -28.77 6.52 -13.91
C ALA A 186 -29.19 6.56 -12.43
N ILE A 187 -29.77 5.46 -11.94
CA ILE A 187 -30.11 5.27 -10.53
C ILE A 187 -29.06 4.35 -9.92
N TYR A 188 -28.30 4.91 -8.99
CA TYR A 188 -27.28 4.19 -8.22
C TYR A 188 -27.94 3.51 -7.03
N LYS A 189 -28.08 2.19 -7.10
CA LYS A 189 -28.51 1.37 -5.98
C LYS A 189 -27.34 1.21 -5.02
N THR A 190 -27.53 1.66 -3.79
CA THR A 190 -26.53 1.58 -2.73
C THR A 190 -26.20 0.13 -2.39
N ALA A 191 -24.95 -0.11 -2.00
CA ALA A 191 -24.53 -1.35 -1.36
C ALA A 191 -25.29 -1.56 -0.02
N ARG A 192 -25.03 -2.68 0.68
CA ARG A 192 -25.75 -3.04 1.92
C ARG A 192 -25.66 -1.96 3.00
N PHE A 193 -24.56 -1.22 3.02
CA PHE A 193 -24.39 -0.02 3.83
C PHE A 193 -23.62 1.06 3.05
N SER A 194 -23.67 2.30 3.53
CA SER A 194 -23.09 3.47 2.85
C SER A 194 -21.57 3.56 3.00
N VAL A 195 -20.93 4.28 2.09
CA VAL A 195 -19.49 4.62 2.15
C VAL A 195 -19.11 5.30 3.49
N SER A 196 -20.01 6.11 4.07
CA SER A 196 -19.80 6.69 5.41
C SER A 196 -19.65 5.63 6.50
N ILE A 197 -20.47 4.56 6.47
CA ILE A 197 -20.37 3.46 7.43
C ILE A 197 -19.08 2.67 7.21
N TYR A 198 -18.65 2.50 5.95
CA TYR A 198 -17.36 1.90 5.63
C TYR A 198 -16.20 2.69 6.27
N PHE A 199 -16.13 4.00 6.06
CA PHE A 199 -15.09 4.84 6.68
C PHE A 199 -15.20 4.86 8.21
N LEU A 200 -16.41 4.76 8.78
CA LEU A 200 -16.59 4.64 10.22
C LEU A 200 -15.99 3.32 10.75
N CYS A 201 -16.12 2.21 10.04
CA CYS A 201 -15.46 0.95 10.38
C CYS A 201 -13.93 1.08 10.34
N ILE A 202 -13.38 1.75 9.32
CA ILE A 202 -11.93 2.04 9.24
C ILE A 202 -11.49 2.91 10.42
N PHE A 203 -12.26 3.94 10.79
CA PHE A 203 -11.99 4.77 11.97
C PHE A 203 -11.90 3.92 13.25
N PHE A 204 -12.82 2.96 13.45
CA PHE A 204 -12.76 2.08 14.61
C PHE A 204 -11.53 1.16 14.60
N ILE A 205 -11.07 0.71 13.43
CA ILE A 205 -9.82 -0.05 13.31
C ILE A 205 -8.62 0.81 13.73
N LEU A 206 -8.57 2.08 13.30
CA LEU A 206 -7.54 3.02 13.73
C LEU A 206 -7.62 3.31 15.24
N ALA A 207 -8.83 3.39 15.82
CA ALA A 207 -9.02 3.55 17.25
C ALA A 207 -8.51 2.32 18.04
N VAL A 208 -8.71 1.10 17.54
CA VAL A 208 -8.14 -0.12 18.12
C VAL A 208 -6.61 -0.08 18.08
N SER A 209 -6.01 0.37 16.97
CA SER A 209 -4.56 0.59 16.89
C SER A 209 -4.07 1.60 17.94
N PHE A 210 -4.78 2.72 18.10
CA PHE A 210 -4.45 3.73 19.10
C PHE A 210 -4.48 3.18 20.52
N ILE A 211 -5.55 2.46 20.88
CA ILE A 211 -5.69 1.82 22.19
C ILE A 211 -4.55 0.81 22.39
N ALA A 212 -4.24 -0.01 21.38
CA ALA A 212 -3.13 -0.96 21.46
C ALA A 212 -1.78 -0.25 21.69
N PHE A 213 -1.56 0.90 21.04
CA PHE A 213 -0.35 1.69 21.24
C PHE A 213 -0.28 2.27 22.66
N VAL A 214 -1.38 2.85 23.17
CA VAL A 214 -1.46 3.36 24.55
C VAL A 214 -1.18 2.25 25.55
N LEU A 215 -1.80 1.07 25.38
CA LEU A 215 -1.58 -0.08 26.25
C LEU A 215 -0.11 -0.52 26.26
N LEU A 216 0.56 -0.56 25.11
CA LEU A 216 1.99 -0.89 25.03
C LEU A 216 2.88 0.13 25.75
N GLN A 217 2.49 1.41 25.80
CA GLN A 217 3.26 2.45 26.48
C GLN A 217 3.00 2.50 27.99
N TRP A 218 1.74 2.32 28.42
CA TRP A 218 1.34 2.56 29.80
C TRP A 218 1.37 1.29 30.67
N THR A 219 1.39 0.11 30.06
CA THR A 219 1.45 -1.15 30.79
C THR A 219 2.86 -1.74 30.81
N LYS A 220 3.13 -2.60 31.79
CA LYS A 220 4.38 -3.37 31.88
C LYS A 220 4.41 -4.59 30.95
N ILE A 221 3.37 -4.81 30.13
CA ILE A 221 3.23 -5.99 29.26
C ILE A 221 4.41 -6.13 28.31
N ALA A 222 4.86 -5.00 27.74
CA ALA A 222 5.97 -4.95 26.80
C ALA A 222 7.37 -5.10 27.43
N GLN A 223 7.52 -4.94 28.75
CA GLN A 223 8.84 -4.85 29.39
C GLN A 223 9.70 -6.11 29.20
N THR A 224 9.10 -7.29 29.28
CA THR A 224 9.80 -8.57 29.09
C THR A 224 10.19 -8.81 27.62
N SER A 225 9.54 -8.10 26.70
CA SER A 225 9.71 -8.19 25.25
C SER A 225 10.61 -7.09 24.69
N SER A 226 10.87 -6.02 25.47
CA SER A 226 11.79 -4.94 25.14
C SER A 226 13.25 -5.39 25.27
N GLN A 227 14.13 -4.87 24.41
CA GLN A 227 15.56 -5.19 24.44
C GLN A 227 16.28 -4.59 25.67
N ASP A 228 15.64 -3.69 26.42
CA ASP A 228 16.22 -2.94 27.55
C ASP A 228 16.23 -3.67 28.91
N ALA A 229 16.25 -5.01 28.96
CA ALA A 229 16.53 -5.73 30.21
C ALA A 229 18.04 -6.00 30.45
N THR A 230 18.91 -5.73 29.47
CA THR A 230 20.38 -5.72 29.66
C THR A 230 21.01 -4.81 28.61
N LYS A 231 21.33 -3.57 29.01
CA LYS A 231 22.28 -2.74 28.27
C LYS A 231 23.66 -3.40 28.35
N GLU A 232 24.24 -3.76 27.22
CA GLU A 232 25.61 -3.34 26.97
C GLU A 232 25.55 -2.22 25.93
N PRO A 233 26.00 -1.00 26.27
CA PRO A 233 26.16 0.05 25.29
C PRO A 233 27.28 -0.36 24.33
N MET A 234 27.00 -0.35 23.04
CA MET A 234 28.02 -0.42 22.01
C MET A 234 28.85 0.86 22.08
N MET A 235 29.83 0.86 22.99
CA MET A 235 30.88 1.86 23.08
C MET A 235 31.71 1.77 21.79
N LEU A 236 31.72 2.87 21.04
CA LEU A 236 32.78 3.15 20.08
C LEU A 236 34.08 3.31 20.88
N GLU A 237 34.83 2.22 21.04
CA GLU A 237 36.23 2.31 21.46
C GLU A 237 37.15 2.23 20.25
N THR A 238 38.03 3.21 20.23
CA THR A 238 39.08 3.45 19.25
C THR A 238 40.34 2.70 19.70
N ASN A 239 41.06 2.12 18.74
CA ASN A 239 42.48 1.70 18.74
C ASN A 239 42.91 0.26 19.11
N ASN A 240 43.63 -0.31 18.12
CA ASN A 240 44.88 -1.08 18.12
C ASN A 240 44.94 -2.57 18.55
N GLU A 241 45.33 -3.35 17.54
CA GLU A 241 46.32 -4.45 17.47
C GLU A 241 46.23 -5.73 18.32
N ASN A 242 46.28 -6.84 17.58
CA ASN A 242 46.88 -8.16 17.89
C ASN A 242 46.39 -8.94 19.12
N THR A 243 45.52 -9.92 18.88
CA THR A 243 45.70 -11.27 19.42
C THR A 243 44.85 -12.30 18.66
N MET A 244 45.53 -13.29 18.09
CA MET A 244 44.98 -14.53 17.54
C MET A 244 44.83 -15.53 18.69
N ASN A 245 43.62 -16.08 18.93
CA ASN A 245 43.34 -17.52 19.02
C ASN A 245 41.91 -17.84 19.54
N ILE A 246 41.09 -18.33 18.61
CA ILE A 246 40.30 -19.58 18.67
C ILE A 246 39.53 -19.89 19.97
N MET A 247 38.21 -19.64 19.94
CA MET A 247 37.21 -20.64 20.30
C MET A 247 36.20 -20.73 19.17
N ILE A 248 36.25 -21.86 18.46
CA ILE A 248 35.31 -22.27 17.41
C ILE A 248 34.17 -23.05 18.07
N ASP A 249 33.00 -22.99 17.44
CA ASP A 249 31.68 -23.54 17.79
C ASP A 249 30.86 -22.66 18.75
N SER A 250 29.68 -22.14 18.38
CA SER A 250 28.67 -22.66 17.45
C SER A 250 27.73 -21.53 16.99
N ASP A 251 28.17 -20.74 16.00
CA ASP A 251 27.29 -19.73 15.35
C ASP A 251 27.64 -19.53 13.86
N SER A 252 28.34 -20.51 13.27
CA SER A 252 28.87 -20.46 11.90
C SER A 252 27.87 -20.92 10.84
N THR A 253 26.68 -21.41 11.20
CA THR A 253 25.66 -21.89 10.24
C THR A 253 24.71 -20.82 9.71
N ILE A 254 24.76 -19.58 10.22
CA ILE A 254 24.05 -18.41 9.65
C ILE A 254 25.05 -17.35 9.14
N LYS A 255 26.21 -17.77 8.65
CA LYS A 255 27.00 -16.99 7.67
C LYS A 255 26.77 -17.57 6.27
N SER A 256 25.52 -17.83 5.89
CA SER A 256 25.19 -18.22 4.52
C SER A 256 25.40 -17.03 3.58
N GLN A 257 26.49 -17.08 2.81
CA GLN A 257 26.76 -16.29 1.60
C GLN A 257 26.34 -14.80 1.68
N ARG A 258 27.27 -13.92 2.06
CA ARG A 258 27.19 -12.52 1.64
C ARG A 258 27.21 -12.51 0.10
N HIS A 259 26.05 -12.44 -0.54
CA HIS A 259 25.96 -12.11 -1.96
C HIS A 259 26.59 -10.71 -2.14
N LYS A 260 27.88 -10.65 -2.45
CA LYS A 260 28.52 -9.40 -2.88
C LYS A 260 27.89 -9.03 -4.23
N LEU A 261 26.99 -8.07 -4.23
CA LEU A 261 26.47 -7.47 -5.46
C LEU A 261 27.56 -6.55 -6.02
N THR A 262 27.70 -6.54 -7.33
CA THR A 262 28.46 -5.49 -8.00
C THR A 262 27.67 -4.17 -7.90
N PRO A 263 28.34 -3.00 -7.88
CA PRO A 263 27.65 -1.71 -7.82
C PRO A 263 26.63 -1.54 -8.95
N LEU A 264 26.96 -2.01 -10.16
CA LEU A 264 26.04 -2.00 -11.30
C LEU A 264 24.79 -2.85 -11.04
N LEU A 265 24.95 -4.06 -10.52
CA LEU A 265 23.81 -4.93 -10.23
C LEU A 265 22.95 -4.36 -9.09
N TYR A 266 23.57 -3.74 -8.09
CA TYR A 266 22.84 -3.04 -7.03
C TYR A 266 21.97 -1.91 -7.60
N LEU A 267 22.54 -1.09 -8.49
CA LEU A 267 21.80 -0.04 -9.19
C LEU A 267 20.66 -0.60 -10.05
N LEU A 268 20.90 -1.70 -10.79
CA LEU A 268 19.86 -2.37 -11.60
C LEU A 268 18.71 -2.95 -10.76
N LEU A 269 19.00 -3.45 -9.57
CA LEU A 269 17.95 -3.92 -8.66
C LEU A 269 17.14 -2.76 -8.10
N LEU A 270 17.80 -1.65 -7.73
CA LEU A 270 17.10 -0.44 -7.29
C LEU A 270 16.22 0.14 -8.40
N SER A 271 16.73 0.23 -9.64
CA SER A 271 15.92 0.68 -10.77
C SER A 271 14.75 -0.27 -11.06
N GLY A 272 14.95 -1.59 -10.94
CA GLY A 272 13.87 -2.57 -11.00
C GLY A 272 12.80 -2.37 -9.91
N SER A 273 13.19 -1.99 -8.70
CA SER A 273 12.23 -1.67 -7.62
C SER A 273 11.44 -0.39 -7.90
N ALA A 274 12.08 0.65 -8.43
CA ALA A 274 11.41 1.88 -8.82
C ALA A 274 10.43 1.63 -9.98
N TYR A 275 10.84 0.84 -10.98
CA TYR A 275 10.00 0.46 -12.13
C TYR A 275 8.76 -0.34 -11.71
N THR A 276 8.93 -1.41 -10.95
CA THR A 276 7.81 -2.24 -10.46
C THR A 276 6.85 -1.42 -9.59
N SER A 277 7.38 -0.53 -8.75
CA SER A 277 6.57 0.34 -7.88
C SER A 277 5.82 1.42 -8.68
N SER A 278 6.45 1.96 -9.74
CA SER A 278 5.81 2.91 -10.67
C SER A 278 4.59 2.31 -11.34
N ILE A 279 4.67 1.04 -11.75
CA ILE A 279 3.52 0.34 -12.32
C ILE A 279 2.45 0.07 -11.27
N ILE A 280 2.78 -0.66 -10.21
CA ILE A 280 1.77 -1.17 -9.26
C ILE A 280 1.12 -0.02 -8.47
N PHE A 281 1.94 0.80 -7.79
CA PHE A 281 1.44 1.83 -6.88
C PHE A 281 1.10 3.14 -7.58
N GLY A 282 1.73 3.42 -8.72
CA GLY A 282 1.49 4.62 -9.49
C GLY A 282 0.39 4.44 -10.54
N MET A 283 0.67 3.63 -11.56
CA MET A 283 -0.18 3.56 -12.75
C MET A 283 -1.42 2.68 -12.55
N VAL A 284 -1.27 1.42 -12.13
CA VAL A 284 -2.35 0.41 -12.07
C VAL A 284 -3.52 0.90 -11.22
N PHE A 285 -3.27 1.35 -9.98
CA PHE A 285 -4.34 1.89 -9.14
C PHE A 285 -5.02 3.13 -9.74
N SER A 286 -4.23 4.03 -10.35
CA SER A 286 -4.75 5.26 -10.97
C SER A 286 -5.68 4.98 -12.15
N ILE A 287 -5.29 4.05 -13.04
CA ILE A 287 -6.03 3.75 -14.27
C ILE A 287 -7.07 2.63 -14.11
N SER A 288 -7.21 2.08 -12.90
CA SER A 288 -8.06 0.93 -12.58
C SER A 288 -9.49 1.03 -13.12
N ALA A 289 -10.10 2.22 -13.02
CA ALA A 289 -11.44 2.48 -13.55
C ALA A 289 -11.49 2.29 -15.07
N TYR A 290 -10.54 2.85 -15.83
CA TYR A 290 -10.49 2.73 -17.29
C TYR A 290 -10.23 1.31 -17.79
N VAL A 291 -9.56 0.48 -16.99
CA VAL A 291 -9.27 -0.91 -17.34
C VAL A 291 -10.47 -1.82 -17.06
N LEU A 292 -11.13 -1.65 -15.91
CA LEU A 292 -12.11 -2.62 -15.40
C LEU A 292 -13.57 -2.20 -15.62
N MET A 293 -13.89 -0.90 -15.56
CA MET A 293 -15.28 -0.42 -15.71
C MET A 293 -15.89 -0.75 -17.09
N PRO A 294 -15.16 -0.74 -18.22
CA PRO A 294 -15.73 -1.14 -19.50
C PRO A 294 -16.31 -2.56 -19.53
N TYR A 295 -15.80 -3.46 -18.68
CA TYR A 295 -16.29 -4.84 -18.54
C TYR A 295 -17.45 -4.97 -17.52
N GLY A 296 -17.85 -3.84 -16.92
CA GLY A 296 -18.96 -3.73 -15.99
C GLY A 296 -18.52 -3.41 -14.56
N HIS A 297 -19.41 -2.75 -13.82
CA HIS A 297 -19.15 -2.32 -12.44
C HIS A 297 -18.79 -3.49 -11.50
N GLN A 298 -19.34 -4.68 -11.73
CA GLN A 298 -19.00 -5.88 -10.96
C GLN A 298 -17.54 -6.31 -11.17
N ILE A 299 -16.98 -6.14 -12.37
CA ILE A 299 -15.59 -6.48 -12.65
C ILE A 299 -14.65 -5.48 -11.99
N PHE A 300 -15.01 -4.20 -11.99
CA PHE A 300 -14.28 -3.18 -11.23
C PHE A 300 -14.27 -3.51 -9.73
N TYR A 301 -15.44 -3.79 -9.15
CA TYR A 301 -15.59 -4.20 -7.76
C TYR A 301 -14.74 -5.43 -7.38
N LEU A 302 -14.81 -6.49 -8.20
CA LEU A 302 -14.02 -7.71 -7.94
C LEU A 302 -12.52 -7.44 -8.07
N GLY A 303 -12.10 -6.67 -9.07
CA GLY A 303 -10.68 -6.36 -9.30
C GLY A 303 -10.06 -5.55 -8.16
N THR A 304 -10.79 -4.59 -7.58
CA THR A 304 -10.29 -3.77 -6.46
C THR A 304 -10.29 -4.51 -5.13
N ILE A 305 -11.22 -5.44 -4.90
CA ILE A 305 -11.29 -6.22 -3.66
C ILE A 305 -10.32 -7.40 -3.66
N LEU A 306 -10.04 -8.00 -4.83
CA LEU A 306 -9.15 -9.16 -4.93
C LEU A 306 -7.67 -8.76 -5.05
N SER A 307 -7.34 -7.56 -5.55
CA SER A 307 -5.94 -7.15 -5.69
C SER A 307 -5.17 -7.05 -4.38
N PRO A 308 -5.74 -6.60 -3.24
CA PRO A 308 -5.03 -6.55 -1.96
C PRO A 308 -4.61 -7.95 -1.47
N TRP A 309 -5.43 -8.98 -1.75
CA TRP A 309 -5.08 -10.38 -1.44
C TRP A 309 -3.87 -10.89 -2.22
N MET A 310 -3.62 -10.35 -3.42
CA MET A 310 -2.43 -10.70 -4.20
C MET A 310 -1.15 -10.28 -3.48
N PHE A 311 -1.15 -9.17 -2.74
CA PHE A 311 0.00 -8.78 -1.92
C PHE A 311 0.23 -9.74 -0.75
N SER A 312 -0.83 -10.26 -0.14
CA SER A 312 -0.72 -11.30 0.89
C SER A 312 -0.14 -12.60 0.32
N LEU A 313 -0.52 -12.98 -0.90
CA LEU A 313 0.07 -14.13 -1.60
C LEU A 313 1.55 -13.90 -1.94
N VAL A 314 1.91 -12.71 -2.40
CA VAL A 314 3.31 -12.31 -2.63
C VAL A 314 4.14 -12.48 -1.36
N TRP A 315 3.60 -12.04 -0.21
CA TRP A 315 4.27 -12.20 1.06
C TRP A 315 4.44 -13.68 1.44
N LEU A 316 3.40 -14.50 1.28
CA LEU A 316 3.46 -15.94 1.49
C LEU A 316 4.54 -16.61 0.63
N PHE A 317 4.62 -16.27 -0.67
CA PHE A 317 5.68 -16.78 -1.52
C PHE A 317 7.07 -16.27 -1.10
N GLY A 318 7.15 -15.03 -0.63
CA GLY A 318 8.37 -14.42 -0.11
C GLY A 318 8.91 -15.10 1.15
N THR A 319 8.04 -15.64 2.02
CA THR A 319 8.47 -16.39 3.20
C THR A 319 8.98 -17.79 2.83
N ILE A 320 8.35 -18.46 1.87
CA ILE A 320 8.77 -19.79 1.39
C ILE A 320 10.05 -19.71 0.55
N LYS A 321 10.12 -18.74 -0.37
CA LYS A 321 11.27 -18.50 -1.26
C LYS A 321 11.67 -17.02 -1.21
N PRO A 322 12.49 -16.61 -0.22
CA PRO A 322 12.93 -15.22 -0.07
C PRO A 322 13.94 -14.78 -1.15
N PHE A 323 14.60 -15.74 -1.80
CA PHE A 323 15.57 -15.51 -2.87
C PHE A 323 15.27 -16.38 -4.08
N ILE A 324 15.42 -15.81 -5.27
CA ILE A 324 15.38 -16.51 -6.55
C ILE A 324 16.54 -16.04 -7.41
N ALA A 325 17.00 -16.87 -8.36
CA ALA A 325 18.06 -16.45 -9.26
C ALA A 325 17.63 -15.21 -10.05
N LYS A 326 18.57 -14.27 -10.24
CA LYS A 326 18.33 -12.97 -10.88
C LYS A 326 17.73 -13.08 -12.29
N ARG A 327 18.01 -14.18 -13.01
CA ARG A 327 17.38 -14.48 -14.31
C ARG A 327 15.87 -14.66 -14.21
N TYR A 328 15.39 -15.34 -13.16
CA TYR A 328 13.95 -15.54 -12.92
C TYR A 328 13.30 -14.25 -12.42
N LEU A 329 14.03 -13.47 -11.62
CA LEU A 329 13.59 -12.12 -11.21
C LEU A 329 13.33 -11.24 -12.44
N LEU A 330 14.28 -11.20 -13.39
CA LEU A 330 14.12 -10.46 -14.63
C LEU A 330 12.94 -10.99 -15.46
N LEU A 331 12.80 -12.32 -15.58
CA LEU A 331 11.70 -12.94 -16.32
C LEU A 331 10.33 -12.57 -15.74
N LEU A 332 10.19 -12.53 -14.40
CA LEU A 332 8.96 -12.12 -13.74
C LEU A 332 8.63 -10.65 -14.01
N ILE A 333 9.63 -9.76 -13.95
CA ILE A 333 9.46 -8.34 -14.28
C ILE A 333 8.99 -8.20 -15.73
N ILE A 334 9.64 -8.89 -16.69
CA ILE A 334 9.25 -8.86 -18.10
C ILE A 334 7.82 -9.37 -18.29
N LEU A 335 7.45 -10.49 -17.65
CA LEU A 335 6.10 -11.05 -17.77
C LEU A 335 5.05 -10.12 -17.17
N GLY A 336 5.34 -9.50 -16.03
CA GLY A 336 4.46 -8.49 -15.42
C GLY A 336 4.36 -7.20 -16.24
N SER A 337 5.43 -6.80 -16.94
CA SER A 337 5.38 -5.68 -17.89
C SER A 337 4.49 -6.00 -19.09
N ILE A 338 4.44 -7.26 -19.54
CA ILE A 338 3.55 -7.69 -20.63
C ILE A 338 2.09 -7.63 -20.19
N THR A 339 1.76 -8.12 -18.99
CA THR A 339 0.39 -8.05 -18.45
C THR A 339 -0.05 -6.60 -18.24
N PHE A 340 0.82 -5.75 -17.70
CA PHE A 340 0.52 -4.32 -17.58
C PHE A 340 0.38 -3.61 -18.94
N SER A 341 1.20 -3.95 -19.93
CA SER A 341 1.09 -3.36 -21.28
C SER A 341 -0.27 -3.72 -21.92
N PHE A 342 -0.79 -4.91 -21.64
CA PHE A 342 -2.13 -5.29 -22.04
C PHE A 342 -3.19 -4.44 -21.34
N GLU A 343 -3.13 -4.28 -20.02
CA GLU A 343 -4.03 -3.40 -19.25
C GLU A 343 -4.02 -1.96 -19.78
N LEU A 344 -2.83 -1.42 -20.03
CA LEU A 344 -2.66 -0.07 -20.57
C LEU A 344 -3.28 0.05 -21.96
N THR A 345 -3.14 -0.98 -22.82
CA THR A 345 -3.81 -1.02 -24.13
C THR A 345 -5.32 -1.02 -24.01
N LEU A 346 -5.87 -1.72 -23.01
CA LEU A 346 -7.31 -1.71 -22.74
C LEU A 346 -7.78 -0.32 -22.28
N ALA A 347 -7.02 0.35 -21.41
CA ALA A 347 -7.30 1.71 -20.98
C ALA A 347 -7.31 2.69 -22.18
N PHE A 348 -6.35 2.56 -23.11
CA PHE A 348 -6.33 3.35 -24.36
C PHE A 348 -7.53 3.09 -25.26
N ARG A 349 -8.06 1.87 -25.26
CA ARG A 349 -9.26 1.51 -26.04
C ARG A 349 -10.56 1.77 -25.31
N SER A 350 -10.52 2.24 -24.06
CA SER A 350 -11.71 2.67 -23.33
C SER A 350 -12.45 3.78 -24.10
N PRO A 351 -13.80 3.71 -24.22
CA PRO A 351 -14.74 2.82 -23.52
C PRO A 351 -15.00 1.47 -24.22
N CYS A 352 -14.33 1.19 -25.33
CA CYS A 352 -14.55 0.04 -26.20
C CYS A 352 -13.33 -0.92 -26.32
N PRO A 353 -12.75 -1.44 -25.21
CA PRO A 353 -11.78 -2.52 -25.29
C PRO A 353 -12.33 -3.80 -25.98
N PRO A 354 -11.46 -4.70 -26.45
CA PRO A 354 -11.89 -5.98 -27.01
C PRO A 354 -12.61 -6.87 -25.97
N LEU A 355 -13.52 -7.72 -26.44
CA LEU A 355 -14.24 -8.74 -25.64
C LEU A 355 -15.23 -8.21 -24.58
N ILE A 356 -15.69 -6.95 -24.70
CA ILE A 356 -16.78 -6.43 -23.85
C ILE A 356 -18.04 -7.27 -24.03
N ASN A 357 -18.89 -7.32 -23.00
CA ASN A 357 -20.15 -8.07 -22.96
C ASN A 357 -19.98 -9.59 -23.11
N THR A 358 -18.77 -10.13 -22.96
CA THR A 358 -18.52 -11.57 -22.98
C THR A 358 -18.00 -12.06 -21.63
N MET A 359 -18.51 -13.21 -21.17
CA MET A 359 -18.00 -13.84 -19.93
C MET A 359 -16.51 -14.19 -20.02
N LYS A 360 -16.04 -14.56 -21.22
CA LYS A 360 -14.62 -14.83 -21.48
C LYS A 360 -13.76 -13.57 -21.28
N GLY A 361 -14.21 -12.42 -21.79
CA GLY A 361 -13.54 -11.13 -21.58
C GLY A 361 -13.47 -10.76 -20.10
N ASN A 362 -14.59 -10.88 -19.40
CA ASN A 362 -14.69 -10.58 -17.96
C ASN A 362 -13.74 -11.42 -17.10
N VAL A 363 -13.63 -12.73 -17.36
CA VAL A 363 -12.69 -13.59 -16.63
C VAL A 363 -11.25 -13.28 -17.01
N LEU A 364 -10.97 -13.10 -18.31
CA LEU A 364 -9.63 -12.82 -18.81
C LEU A 364 -9.05 -11.54 -18.20
N ILE A 365 -9.83 -10.46 -18.14
CA ILE A 365 -9.35 -9.19 -17.59
C ILE A 365 -9.04 -9.30 -16.09
N LEU A 366 -9.87 -10.00 -15.32
CA LEU A 366 -9.60 -10.22 -13.89
C LEU A 366 -8.32 -11.04 -13.67
N VAL A 367 -8.11 -12.08 -14.48
CA VAL A 367 -6.88 -12.89 -14.39
C VAL A 367 -5.65 -12.05 -14.72
N ILE A 368 -5.70 -11.25 -15.79
CA ILE A 368 -4.59 -10.38 -16.18
C ILE A 368 -4.32 -9.33 -15.08
N TRP A 369 -5.37 -8.65 -14.62
CA TRP A 369 -5.32 -7.67 -13.53
C TRP A 369 -4.62 -8.23 -12.29
N LEU A 370 -5.10 -9.35 -11.76
CA LEU A 370 -4.54 -9.97 -10.57
C LEU A 370 -3.12 -10.52 -10.79
N SER A 371 -2.83 -11.03 -11.99
CA SER A 371 -1.50 -11.51 -12.33
C SER A 371 -0.45 -10.40 -12.33
N THR A 372 -0.80 -9.17 -12.73
CA THR A 372 0.11 -8.02 -12.69
C THR A 372 0.59 -7.72 -11.27
N PHE A 373 -0.30 -7.78 -10.27
CA PHE A 373 0.07 -7.61 -8.86
C PHE A 373 1.04 -8.70 -8.37
N LEU A 374 0.81 -9.97 -8.74
CA LEU A 374 1.70 -11.07 -8.35
C LEU A 374 3.07 -10.98 -9.04
N LEU A 375 3.06 -10.79 -10.37
CA LEU A 375 4.25 -10.82 -11.22
C LEU A 375 5.19 -9.64 -10.97
N LEU A 376 4.65 -8.46 -10.66
CA LEU A 376 5.46 -7.28 -10.33
C LEU A 376 5.67 -7.11 -8.81
N GLY A 377 4.77 -7.62 -7.98
CA GLY A 377 4.86 -7.54 -6.53
C GLY A 377 5.93 -8.46 -5.95
N TYR A 378 6.02 -9.71 -6.41
CA TYR A 378 7.02 -10.67 -5.92
C TYR A 378 8.48 -10.25 -6.19
N PRO A 379 8.83 -9.74 -7.40
CA PRO A 379 10.15 -9.16 -7.63
C PRO A 379 10.55 -8.07 -6.65
N ARG A 380 9.62 -7.17 -6.29
CA ARG A 380 9.89 -6.10 -5.31
C ARG A 380 10.34 -6.66 -3.95
N LEU A 381 9.68 -7.70 -3.46
CA LEU A 381 10.04 -8.38 -2.22
C LEU A 381 11.43 -9.03 -2.30
N VAL A 382 11.71 -9.74 -3.39
CA VAL A 382 13.02 -10.40 -3.61
C VAL A 382 14.15 -9.37 -3.72
N ILE A 383 13.91 -8.24 -4.40
CA ILE A 383 14.86 -7.13 -4.50
C ILE A 383 15.17 -6.57 -3.11
N ALA A 384 14.13 -6.34 -2.27
CA ALA A 384 14.32 -5.87 -0.90
C ALA A 384 15.25 -6.79 -0.10
N ASN A 385 15.07 -8.11 -0.23
CA ASN A 385 15.92 -9.10 0.43
C ASN A 385 17.38 -9.04 -0.04
N TYR A 386 17.63 -8.89 -1.35
CA TYR A 386 18.98 -8.73 -1.88
C TYR A 386 19.66 -7.44 -1.41
N VAL A 387 18.94 -6.32 -1.47
CA VAL A 387 19.44 -5.00 -1.08
C VAL A 387 19.75 -4.94 0.42
N ARG A 388 18.90 -5.55 1.25
CA ARG A 388 19.09 -5.66 2.71
C ARG A 388 20.38 -6.40 3.09
N LEU A 389 20.75 -7.45 2.35
CA LEU A 389 21.96 -8.22 2.62
C LEU A 389 23.24 -7.52 2.16
N HIS A 390 23.13 -6.63 1.17
CA HIS A 390 24.29 -6.00 0.55
C HIS A 390 24.78 -4.76 1.30
N SER A 391 23.87 -3.93 1.81
CA SER A 391 24.20 -2.63 2.42
C SER A 391 23.42 -2.39 3.71
N SER A 392 24.10 -1.85 4.73
CA SER A 392 23.47 -1.42 5.99
C SER A 392 22.40 -0.34 5.77
N ASN A 393 22.62 0.53 4.78
CA ASN A 393 21.67 1.54 4.35
C ASN A 393 20.80 1.08 3.16
N GLY A 394 20.87 -0.20 2.77
CA GLY A 394 20.19 -0.72 1.60
C GLY A 394 18.67 -0.55 1.69
N MET A 395 18.07 -0.90 2.83
CA MET A 395 16.61 -0.80 3.03
C MET A 395 16.09 0.64 2.92
N PHE A 396 16.90 1.62 3.34
CA PHE A 396 16.58 3.03 3.19
C PHE A 396 16.48 3.41 1.71
N TRP A 397 17.50 3.08 0.91
CA TRP A 397 17.53 3.37 -0.52
C TRP A 397 16.46 2.60 -1.30
N PHE A 398 16.17 1.36 -0.92
CA PHE A 398 15.05 0.60 -1.47
C PHE A 398 13.72 1.33 -1.23
N GLY A 399 13.43 1.73 0.02
CA GLY A 399 12.23 2.48 0.35
C GLY A 399 12.12 3.80 -0.42
N ALA A 400 13.20 4.56 -0.52
CA ALA A 400 13.25 5.79 -1.31
C ALA A 400 12.96 5.56 -2.80
N ASN A 401 13.50 4.50 -3.39
CA ASN A 401 13.26 4.14 -4.80
C ASN A 401 11.82 3.68 -5.04
N VAL A 402 11.22 2.94 -4.11
CA VAL A 402 9.80 2.54 -4.17
C VAL A 402 8.91 3.78 -4.25
N GLN A 403 9.13 4.75 -3.36
CA GLN A 403 8.32 5.97 -3.30
C GLN A 403 8.55 6.88 -4.51
N PHE A 404 9.81 7.01 -4.95
CA PHE A 404 10.12 7.71 -6.20
C PHE A 404 9.42 7.06 -7.40
N GLY A 405 9.45 5.73 -7.48
CA GLY A 405 8.76 4.97 -8.51
C GLY A 405 7.26 5.25 -8.52
N ALA A 406 6.60 5.11 -7.37
CA ALA A 406 5.16 5.36 -7.21
C ALA A 406 4.78 6.78 -7.64
N LEU A 407 5.53 7.80 -7.20
CA LEU A 407 5.33 9.19 -7.62
C LEU A 407 5.44 9.37 -9.13
N MET A 408 6.47 8.79 -9.74
CA MET A 408 6.67 8.91 -11.18
C MET A 408 5.56 8.21 -11.97
N GLY A 409 5.11 7.04 -11.50
CA GLY A 409 3.97 6.34 -12.10
C GLY A 409 2.66 7.12 -11.99
N SER A 410 2.38 7.72 -10.84
CA SER A 410 1.18 8.54 -10.62
C SER A 410 1.18 9.82 -11.46
N ILE A 411 2.34 10.48 -11.61
CA ILE A 411 2.49 11.63 -12.51
C ILE A 411 2.22 11.21 -13.96
N VAL A 412 2.79 10.09 -14.42
CA VAL A 412 2.54 9.57 -15.77
C VAL A 412 1.05 9.26 -15.95
N ALA A 413 0.42 8.56 -15.02
CA ALA A 413 -1.01 8.26 -15.09
C ALA A 413 -1.86 9.55 -15.14
N TYR A 414 -1.53 10.55 -14.32
CA TYR A 414 -2.18 11.86 -14.34
C TYR A 414 -2.06 12.57 -15.68
N LEU A 415 -0.86 12.58 -16.26
CA LEU A 415 -0.63 13.19 -17.57
C LEU A 415 -1.45 12.47 -18.65
N LEU A 416 -1.47 11.14 -18.67
CA LEU A 416 -2.23 10.35 -19.64
C LEU A 416 -3.75 10.58 -19.53
N VAL A 417 -4.28 10.64 -18.31
CA VAL A 417 -5.72 10.70 -18.03
C VAL A 417 -6.27 12.12 -18.10
N GLU A 418 -5.64 13.09 -17.45
CA GLU A 418 -6.18 14.45 -17.32
C GLU A 418 -5.59 15.41 -18.36
N THR A 419 -4.26 15.45 -18.51
CA THR A 419 -3.60 16.43 -19.39
C THR A 419 -3.79 16.08 -20.86
N PHE A 420 -3.46 14.85 -21.24
CA PHE A 420 -3.58 14.40 -22.63
C PHE A 420 -4.96 13.81 -22.96
N SER A 421 -5.78 13.51 -21.94
CA SER A 421 -7.13 12.94 -22.10
C SER A 421 -7.17 11.74 -23.06
N LEU A 422 -6.16 10.86 -22.95
CA LEU A 422 -6.01 9.72 -23.87
C LEU A 422 -6.98 8.58 -23.56
N PHE A 423 -7.49 8.52 -22.33
CA PHE A 423 -8.51 7.55 -21.94
C PHE A 423 -9.88 8.22 -21.90
N LYS A 424 -10.87 7.59 -22.51
CA LYS A 424 -12.25 8.08 -22.52
C LYS A 424 -13.09 7.25 -21.54
N GLU A 425 -13.87 7.94 -20.72
CA GLU A 425 -14.84 7.29 -19.84
C GLU A 425 -16.16 7.04 -20.58
N GLN A 426 -16.91 6.04 -20.12
CA GLN A 426 -18.27 5.82 -20.59
C GLN A 426 -19.25 6.63 -19.74
N LEU A 427 -20.11 7.43 -20.38
CA LEU A 427 -21.19 8.11 -19.67
C LEU A 427 -22.24 7.10 -19.18
N PRO A 428 -22.72 7.23 -17.93
CA PRO A 428 -23.75 6.35 -17.39
C PRO A 428 -25.00 6.33 -18.28
N CYS A 429 -25.52 5.12 -18.54
CA CYS A 429 -26.76 4.91 -19.29
C CYS A 429 -26.77 5.35 -20.77
N GLU A 430 -25.62 5.75 -21.32
CA GLU A 430 -25.49 5.97 -22.75
C GLU A 430 -25.24 4.64 -23.47
N LYS A 431 -25.90 4.43 -24.63
CA LYS A 431 -25.64 3.24 -25.44
C LYS A 431 -24.20 3.28 -25.93
N ILE A 432 -23.45 2.24 -25.59
CA ILE A 432 -22.09 2.05 -26.08
C ILE A 432 -22.15 1.88 -27.61
N GLN A 433 -21.63 2.86 -28.35
CA GLN A 433 -21.30 2.71 -29.77
C GLN A 433 -19.83 2.29 -29.86
N CYS A 434 -19.61 0.98 -29.73
CA CYS A 434 -18.47 0.27 -30.30
C CYS A 434 -18.91 -0.32 -31.64
#